data_AF-A0A8S2SBG5-F1
#
_entry.id   AF-A0A8S2SBG5-F1
#
_cell.length_a   1.000
_cell.length_b   1.000
_cell.length_c   1.000
_cell.angle_alpha   90.00
_cell.angle_beta   90.00
_cell.angle_gamma   90.00
#
_symmetry.space_group_name_H-M   'P 1'
#
loop_
_entity.id
_entity.type
_entity.pdbx_description
1 polymer ?
#
loop_
_entity_poly.entity_id
_entity_poly.type
_entity_poly.pdbx_seq_one_letter_code
_entity_poly.pdbx_strand_id
1 'polypeptide(L)'
;ANKIGTYQLAILAKYHHIPFYIAAPTTSIDLTKKTGAEIVIEQRPSREMTTIKGINIAAEGVQVWNPAFDVTPAALITSII
;
A
#
# COMPACT_ATOMS: atom_id res chain seq x y z
N ALA A 1 2.74 -0.52 7.06
CA ALA A 1 2.56 -0.44 5.60
C ALA A 1 1.70 -1.61 5.17
N ASN A 2 0.90 -1.47 4.12
CA ASN A 2 0.08 -2.55 3.57
C ASN A 2 0.08 -2.48 2.04
N LYS A 3 -0.53 -3.48 1.38
CA LYS A 3 -0.61 -3.57 -0.09
C LYS A 3 -1.05 -2.23 -0.70
N ILE A 4 -0.39 -1.83 -1.81
CA ILE A 4 -0.68 -0.60 -2.54
C ILE A 4 -2.19 -0.44 -2.78
N GLY A 5 -2.71 0.76 -2.51
CA GLY A 5 -4.14 1.09 -2.50
C GLY A 5 -4.74 1.21 -1.10
N THR A 6 -4.09 0.71 -0.05
CA THR A 6 -4.61 0.82 1.33
C THR A 6 -4.70 2.26 1.80
N TYR A 7 -3.69 3.08 1.50
CA TYR A 7 -3.71 4.52 1.81
C TYR A 7 -4.87 5.23 1.11
N GLN A 8 -5.12 4.92 -0.16
CA GLN A 8 -6.25 5.48 -0.91
C GLN A 8 -7.59 5.09 -0.27
N LEU A 9 -7.76 3.83 0.11
CA LEU A 9 -8.97 3.36 0.80
C LEU A 9 -9.19 4.09 2.14
N ALA A 10 -8.13 4.34 2.90
CA ALA A 10 -8.21 5.06 4.17
C ALA A 10 -8.65 6.53 4.00
N ILE A 11 -8.16 7.20 2.94
CA ILE A 11 -8.62 8.56 2.58
C ILE A 11 -10.11 8.55 2.23
N LEU A 12 -10.54 7.62 1.38
CA LEU A 12 -11.94 7.50 0.97
C LEU A 12 -12.85 7.18 2.17
N ALA A 13 -12.43 6.27 3.05
CA ALA A 13 -13.16 5.94 4.27
C ALA A 13 -13.35 7.17 5.16
N LYS A 14 -12.30 7.96 5.38
CA LYS A 14 -12.38 9.20 6.15
C LYS A 14 -13.32 10.22 5.52
N TYR A 15 -13.24 10.40 4.19
CA TYR A 15 -14.11 11.33 3.46
C TYR A 15 -15.59 10.96 3.59
N HIS A 16 -15.90 9.66 3.57
CA HIS A 16 -17.27 9.15 3.71
C HIS A 16 -17.68 8.85 5.15
N HIS A 17 -16.88 9.21 6.15
CA HIS A 17 -17.15 8.97 7.57
C HIS A 17 -17.35 7.49 7.91
N ILE A 18 -16.65 6.60 7.22
CA ILE A 18 -16.66 5.15 7.47
C ILE A 18 -15.44 4.80 8.34
N PRO A 19 -15.61 4.02 9.43
CA PRO A 19 -14.48 3.62 10.25
C PRO A 19 -13.54 2.68 9.48
N PHE A 20 -12.23 2.89 9.63
CA PHE A 20 -11.19 2.15 8.92
C PHE A 20 -10.32 1.37 9.91
N TYR A 21 -10.41 0.04 9.88
CA TYR A 21 -9.73 -0.86 10.81
C TYR A 21 -8.58 -1.59 10.14
N ILE A 22 -7.47 -1.77 10.86
CA ILE A 22 -6.37 -2.65 10.47
C ILE A 22 -6.39 -3.87 11.38
N ALA A 23 -6.50 -5.07 10.81
CA ALA A 23 -6.31 -6.31 11.56
C ALA A 23 -4.88 -6.80 11.34
N ALA A 24 -4.08 -6.89 12.40
CA ALA A 24 -2.69 -7.33 12.30
C ALA A 24 -2.20 -7.94 13.63
N PRO A 25 -1.49 -9.09 13.60
CA PRO A 25 -0.89 -9.64 14.81
C PRO A 25 0.22 -8.72 15.31
N THR A 26 0.53 -8.80 16.61
CA THR A 26 1.62 -8.03 17.23
C THR A 26 2.99 -8.26 16.57
N THR A 27 3.20 -9.44 15.98
CA THR A 27 4.40 -9.78 15.21
C THR A 27 4.58 -8.96 13.93
N SER A 28 3.52 -8.31 13.44
CA SER A 28 3.56 -7.39 12.29
C SER A 28 3.89 -5.95 12.69
N ILE A 29 4.01 -5.66 13.99
CA ILE A 29 4.34 -4.33 14.50
C ILE A 29 5.84 -4.24 14.72
N ASP A 30 6.50 -3.37 13.95
CA ASP A 30 7.92 -3.08 14.11
C ASP A 30 8.12 -1.83 14.98
N LEU A 31 8.47 -2.06 16.25
CA LEU A 31 8.70 -1.01 17.24
C LEU A 31 10.06 -0.30 17.09
N THR A 32 10.93 -0.75 16.18
CA THR A 32 12.23 -0.11 15.93
C THR A 32 12.11 1.14 15.07
N LYS A 33 11.00 1.29 14.33
CA LYS A 33 10.70 2.44 13.45
C LYS A 33 9.80 3.41 14.19
N LYS A 34 10.16 4.69 14.20
CA LYS A 34 9.36 5.73 14.89
C LYS A 34 8.16 6.17 14.04
N THR A 35 8.31 6.12 12.72
CA THR A 35 7.34 6.63 11.76
C THR A 35 7.22 5.72 10.55
N GLY A 36 6.10 5.84 9.84
CA GLY A 36 5.91 5.14 8.57
C GLY A 36 6.88 5.57 7.46
N ALA A 37 7.53 6.74 7.57
CA ALA A 37 8.52 7.21 6.60
C ALA A 37 9.81 6.38 6.59
N GLU A 38 10.08 5.64 7.67
CA GLU A 38 11.24 4.75 7.80
C GLU A 38 10.97 3.37 7.16
N ILE A 39 9.75 3.11 6.67
CA ILE A 39 9.42 1.87 5.99
C ILE A 39 9.84 1.99 4.52
N VAL A 40 10.84 1.21 4.12
CA VAL A 40 11.25 1.11 2.72
C VAL A 40 10.17 0.39 1.92
N ILE A 41 9.68 1.05 0.87
CA ILE A 41 8.66 0.49 -0.02
C ILE A 41 9.34 -0.32 -1.12
N GLU A 42 9.06 -1.62 -1.13
CA GLU A 42 9.46 -2.53 -2.20
C GLU A 42 8.96 -2.01 -3.56
N GLN A 43 9.89 -1.82 -4.50
CA GLN A 43 9.60 -1.57 -5.91
C GLN A 43 9.71 -2.89 -6.66
N ARG A 44 8.65 -3.28 -7.37
CA ARG A 44 8.58 -4.55 -8.11
C ARG A 44 8.83 -4.33 -9.60
N PRO A 45 9.21 -5.38 -10.35
CA PRO A 45 9.47 -5.26 -11.78
C PRO A 45 8.28 -4.68 -12.55
N SER A 46 8.55 -3.81 -13.52
CA SER A 46 7.52 -3.19 -14.39
C SER A 46 6.67 -4.24 -15.12
N ARG A 47 7.26 -5.40 -15.43
CA ARG A 47 6.59 -6.52 -16.11
C ARG A 47 5.30 -6.95 -15.41
N GLU A 48 5.23 -6.88 -14.10
CA GLU A 48 4.03 -7.29 -13.35
C GLU A 48 2.83 -6.35 -13.59
N MET A 49 3.08 -5.12 -14.03
CA MET A 49 2.06 -4.15 -14.39
C MET A 49 1.77 -4.13 -15.90
N THR A 50 2.79 -4.38 -16.74
CA THR A 50 2.64 -4.35 -18.20
C THR A 50 2.14 -5.66 -18.80
N THR A 51 2.26 -6.77 -18.06
CA THR A 51 2.01 -8.12 -18.57
C THR A 51 1.14 -8.91 -17.59
N ILE A 52 0.03 -9.46 -18.09
CA ILE A 52 -0.86 -10.34 -17.30
C ILE A 52 -0.90 -11.71 -17.95
N LYS A 53 -0.61 -12.78 -17.17
CA LYS A 53 -0.58 -14.17 -17.66
C LYS A 53 0.26 -14.36 -18.94
N GLY A 54 1.37 -13.63 -19.04
CA GLY A 54 2.27 -13.68 -20.20
C GLY A 54 1.86 -12.80 -21.39
N ILE A 55 0.71 -12.13 -21.33
CA ILE A 55 0.20 -11.26 -22.39
C ILE A 55 0.53 -9.81 -22.04
N ASN A 56 1.22 -9.10 -22.94
CA ASN A 56 1.48 -7.67 -22.79
C ASN A 56 0.18 -6.88 -23.03
N ILE A 57 -0.19 -6.05 -22.06
CA ILE A 57 -1.42 -5.24 -22.08
C ILE A 57 -1.15 -3.74 -22.15
N ALA A 58 0.07 -3.33 -21.82
CA ALA A 58 0.50 -1.93 -21.89
C ALA A 58 1.22 -1.64 -23.20
N ALA A 59 1.25 -0.36 -23.59
CA ALA A 59 1.98 0.09 -24.77
C ALA A 59 3.48 -0.22 -24.67
N GLU A 60 4.10 -0.56 -25.79
CA GLU A 60 5.53 -0.87 -25.84
C GLU A 60 6.37 0.35 -25.41
N GLY A 61 7.39 0.11 -24.59
CA GLY A 61 8.31 1.14 -24.09
C GLY A 61 7.78 2.03 -22.97
N VAL A 62 6.54 1.85 -22.51
CA VAL A 62 5.97 2.67 -21.43
C VAL A 62 6.75 2.49 -20.13
N GLN A 63 7.03 3.61 -19.44
CA GLN A 63 7.63 3.60 -18.12
C GLN A 63 6.57 3.35 -17.05
N VAL A 64 6.90 2.55 -16.05
CA VAL A 64 5.96 2.18 -14.99
C VAL A 64 6.57 2.40 -13.61
N TRP A 65 5.76 2.91 -12.70
CA TRP A 65 6.04 2.90 -11.28
C TRP A 65 5.22 1.79 -10.60
N ASN A 66 5.89 0.82 -9.97
CA ASN A 66 5.25 -0.36 -9.38
C ASN A 66 5.64 -0.55 -7.89
N PRO A 67 5.20 0.35 -7.00
CA PRO A 67 5.36 0.15 -5.56
C PRO A 67 4.42 -0.97 -5.09
N ALA A 68 4.96 -1.95 -4.37
CA ALA A 68 4.19 -3.09 -3.89
C ALA A 68 3.30 -2.78 -2.67
N PHE A 69 3.60 -1.67 -1.97
CA PHE A 69 2.97 -1.28 -0.71
C PHE A 69 2.81 0.24 -0.64
N ASP A 70 1.94 0.70 0.24
CA ASP A 70 1.87 2.09 0.68
C ASP A 70 1.83 2.20 2.22
N VAL A 71 1.92 3.44 2.70
CA VAL A 71 1.88 3.78 4.12
C VAL A 71 0.61 4.58 4.38
N THR A 72 -0.29 4.02 5.19
CA THR A 72 -1.44 4.74 5.72
C THR A 72 -1.06 5.46 7.01
N PRO A 73 -1.17 6.79 7.10
CA PRO A 73 -0.93 7.52 8.35
C PRO A 73 -1.91 7.10 9.47
N ALA A 74 -1.44 7.05 10.71
CA ALA A 74 -2.24 6.66 11.87
C ALA A 74 -3.52 7.50 12.04
N ALA A 75 -3.49 8.79 11.66
CA ALA A 75 -4.65 9.69 11.72
C ALA A 75 -5.79 9.35 10.74
N LEU A 76 -5.62 8.34 9.88
CA LEU A 76 -6.66 7.79 9.00
C LEU A 76 -7.19 6.43 9.50
N ILE A 77 -6.64 5.88 10.59
CA ILE A 77 -6.99 4.56 11.11
C ILE A 77 -7.85 4.76 12.37
N THR A 78 -8.99 4.08 12.43
CA THR A 78 -9.90 4.11 13.58
C THR A 78 -9.38 3.24 14.73
N SER A 79 -8.96 2.02 14.44
CA SER A 79 -8.30 1.13 15.42
C SER A 79 -7.48 0.05 14.72
N ILE A 80 -6.52 -0.51 15.46
CA ILE A 80 -5.81 -1.74 15.11
C ILE A 80 -6.40 -2.88 15.95
N ILE A 81 -6.70 -4.02 15.32
CA ILE A 81 -7.27 -5.24 15.90
C ILE A 81 -6.21 -6.33 15.89
#